data_AF-A0A8J2K193-F1
#
_entry.id   AF-A0A8J2K193-F1
#
_cell.length_a   1.000
_cell.length_b   1.000
_cell.length_c   1.000
_cell.angle_alpha   90.00
_cell.angle_beta   90.00
_cell.angle_gamma   90.00
#
_symmetry.space_group_name_H-M   'P 1'
#
loop_
_entity.id
_entity.type
_entity.pdbx_description
1 polymer ?
#
loop_
_entity_poly.entity_id
_entity_poly.type
_entity_poly.pdbx_seq_one_letter_code
_entity_poly.pdbx_strand_id
1 'polypeptide(L)'
;IVVFQDKYYPYLHHLCVFILPTFIPWFFWEENVFNSFCVGACLRYIYILHRSLLVNSVTPLWGNKPYNTTIERRENKFISVIALGEGSQNYHHMFPRDYKTSECGIYQWNVSTAIIELFAWMGWVYNLKSASKHIITKRVRKTAKAGKFESGLWGWNDFSIPEESISSQENLHSCEIGQLQSNLHQTWLSCVAK
;
A
#
# COMPACT_ATOMS: atom_id res chain seq x y z
N ILE A 1 -7.02 -24.28 1.46
CA ILE A 1 -7.80 -23.10 0.98
C ILE A 1 -7.36 -22.70 -0.43
N VAL A 2 -6.10 -22.31 -0.67
CA VAL A 2 -5.62 -21.91 -2.02
C VAL A 2 -5.85 -23.00 -3.08
N VAL A 3 -5.48 -24.25 -2.80
CA VAL A 3 -5.70 -25.38 -3.73
C VAL A 3 -7.19 -25.62 -4.03
N PHE A 4 -8.07 -25.36 -3.06
CA PHE A 4 -9.52 -25.44 -3.27
C PHE A 4 -10.01 -24.31 -4.18
N GLN A 5 -9.55 -23.08 -3.94
CA GLN A 5 -9.88 -21.94 -4.78
C GLN A 5 -9.39 -22.13 -6.22
N ASP A 6 -8.19 -22.69 -6.42
CA ASP A 6 -7.65 -22.99 -7.75
C ASP A 6 -8.49 -24.05 -8.48
N LYS A 7 -8.79 -25.17 -7.81
CA LYS A 7 -9.60 -26.27 -8.37
C LYS A 7 -11.00 -25.82 -8.81
N TYR A 8 -11.64 -24.95 -8.03
CA TYR A 8 -13.02 -24.49 -8.29
C TYR A 8 -13.08 -23.05 -8.84
N TYR A 9 -11.95 -22.48 -9.26
CA TYR A 9 -11.84 -21.10 -9.71
C TYR A 9 -12.89 -20.69 -10.75
N PRO A 10 -13.13 -21.42 -11.86
CA PRO A 10 -14.09 -20.97 -12.85
C PRO A 10 -15.50 -20.85 -12.25
N TYR A 11 -15.93 -21.79 -11.41
CA TYR A 11 -17.25 -21.75 -10.79
C TYR A 11 -17.37 -20.58 -9.79
N LEU A 12 -16.37 -20.43 -8.91
CA LEU A 12 -16.33 -19.34 -7.92
C LEU A 12 -16.24 -17.96 -8.59
N HIS A 13 -15.49 -17.86 -9.68
CA HIS A 13 -15.36 -16.62 -10.45
C HIS A 13 -16.71 -16.19 -11.02
N HIS A 14 -17.42 -17.07 -11.75
CA HIS A 14 -18.72 -16.72 -12.32
C HIS A 14 -19.73 -16.37 -11.23
N LEU A 15 -19.73 -17.12 -10.13
CA LEU A 15 -20.60 -16.87 -8.98
C LEU A 15 -20.34 -15.50 -8.35
N CYS A 16 -19.10 -15.20 -7.96
CA CYS A 16 -18.76 -14.00 -7.19
C CYS A 16 -18.62 -12.73 -8.04
N VAL A 17 -18.28 -12.85 -9.33
CA VAL A 17 -18.03 -11.70 -10.20
C VAL A 17 -19.27 -11.29 -10.99
N PHE A 18 -20.09 -12.25 -11.43
CA PHE A 18 -21.25 -11.98 -12.27
C PHE A 18 -22.58 -12.25 -11.59
N ILE A 19 -22.78 -13.45 -11.03
CA ILE A 19 -24.08 -13.85 -10.48
C ILE A 19 -24.43 -13.02 -9.24
N LEU A 20 -23.58 -13.02 -8.21
CA LEU A 20 -23.84 -12.29 -6.96
C LEU A 20 -23.99 -10.78 -7.19
N PRO A 21 -23.09 -10.09 -7.94
CA PRO A 21 -23.23 -8.65 -8.17
C PRO A 21 -24.44 -8.26 -9.01
N THR A 22 -25.02 -9.19 -9.77
CA THR A 22 -26.29 -8.98 -10.49
C THR A 22 -27.50 -9.25 -9.60
N PHE A 23 -27.44 -10.33 -8.82
CA PHE A 23 -28.54 -10.78 -7.97
C PHE A 23 -28.81 -9.80 -6.81
N ILE A 24 -27.75 -9.27 -6.19
CA ILE A 24 -27.86 -8.42 -5.00
C ILE A 24 -28.66 -7.13 -5.29
N PRO A 25 -28.33 -6.30 -6.30
CA PRO A 25 -29.12 -5.11 -6.64
C PRO A 25 -30.54 -5.45 -7.09
N TRP A 26 -30.71 -6.51 -7.89
CA TRP A 26 -32.01 -6.93 -8.37
C TRP A 26 -32.95 -7.33 -7.22
N PHE A 27 -32.46 -8.11 -6.25
CA PHE A 27 -33.31 -8.66 -5.18
C PHE A 27 -33.52 -7.68 -4.02
N PHE A 28 -32.48 -6.96 -3.59
CA PHE A 28 -32.55 -6.12 -2.39
C PHE A 28 -32.87 -4.65 -2.68
N TRP A 29 -32.59 -4.15 -3.89
CA TRP A 29 -32.86 -2.77 -4.30
C TRP A 29 -33.92 -2.66 -5.40
N GLU A 30 -34.56 -3.78 -5.76
CA GLU A 30 -35.59 -3.86 -6.80
C GLU A 30 -35.15 -3.26 -8.16
N GLU A 31 -33.85 -3.29 -8.44
CA GLU A 31 -33.27 -2.72 -9.67
C GLU A 31 -33.55 -3.63 -10.88
N ASN A 32 -33.55 -3.07 -12.08
CA ASN A 32 -33.75 -3.87 -13.29
C ASN A 32 -32.61 -4.89 -13.45
N VAL A 33 -32.94 -6.15 -13.80
CA VAL A 33 -31.96 -7.24 -13.99
C VAL A 33 -30.88 -6.87 -15.02
N PHE A 34 -31.29 -6.22 -16.13
CA PHE A 34 -30.39 -5.80 -17.18
C PHE A 34 -29.42 -4.71 -16.68
N ASN A 35 -29.92 -3.70 -15.96
CA ASN A 35 -29.07 -2.67 -15.36
C ASN A 35 -28.10 -3.28 -14.33
N SER A 36 -28.60 -4.18 -13.49
CA SER A 36 -27.82 -4.86 -12.46
C SER A 36 -26.67 -5.67 -13.07
N PHE A 37 -26.92 -6.36 -14.19
CA PHE A 37 -25.90 -7.11 -14.90
C PHE A 37 -24.89 -6.18 -15.61
N CYS A 38 -25.38 -5.23 -16.41
CA CYS A 38 -24.52 -4.35 -17.20
C CYS A 38 -23.64 -3.45 -16.31
N VAL A 39 -24.19 -2.87 -15.25
CA VAL A 39 -23.47 -1.94 -14.37
C VAL A 39 -22.80 -2.68 -13.21
N GLY A 40 -23.57 -3.48 -12.46
CA GLY A 40 -23.11 -4.15 -11.24
C GLY A 40 -22.10 -5.26 -11.48
N ALA A 41 -22.23 -6.01 -12.58
CA ALA A 41 -21.27 -7.04 -12.96
C ALA A 41 -20.28 -6.55 -14.02
N CYS A 42 -20.73 -6.22 -15.23
CA CYS A 42 -19.85 -6.00 -16.38
C CYS A 42 -19.00 -4.72 -16.24
N LEU A 43 -19.61 -3.56 -16.04
CA LEU A 43 -18.88 -2.29 -15.92
C LEU A 43 -17.93 -2.31 -14.72
N ARG A 44 -18.40 -2.81 -13.57
CA ARG A 44 -17.57 -2.99 -12.37
C ARG A 44 -16.34 -3.86 -12.66
N TYR A 45 -16.52 -4.99 -13.34
CA TYR A 45 -15.42 -5.90 -13.69
C TYR A 45 -14.41 -5.23 -14.64
N ILE A 46 -14.91 -4.58 -15.70
CA ILE A 46 -14.09 -3.82 -16.65
C ILE A 46 -13.29 -2.74 -15.91
N TYR A 47 -13.93 -1.98 -15.01
CA TYR A 47 -13.27 -0.94 -14.23
C TYR A 47 -12.13 -1.48 -13.36
N ILE A 48 -12.36 -2.60 -12.65
CA ILE A 48 -11.32 -3.25 -11.84
C ILE A 48 -10.15 -3.71 -12.72
N LEU A 49 -10.44 -4.34 -13.87
CA LEU A 49 -9.39 -4.76 -14.81
C LEU A 49 -8.56 -3.57 -15.31
N HIS A 50 -9.20 -2.48 -15.71
CA HIS A 50 -8.51 -1.29 -16.20
C HIS A 50 -7.61 -0.68 -15.12
N ARG A 51 -8.06 -0.65 -13.85
CA ARG A 51 -7.22 -0.17 -12.74
C ARG A 51 -5.94 -0.98 -12.59
N SER A 52 -6.04 -2.31 -12.62
CA SER A 52 -4.86 -3.19 -12.50
C SER A 52 -3.92 -3.07 -13.71
N LEU A 53 -4.47 -2.96 -14.92
CA LEU A 53 -3.66 -2.76 -16.13
C LEU A 53 -2.96 -1.40 -16.13
N LEU A 54 -3.66 -0.36 -15.67
CA LEU A 54 -3.15 1.00 -15.61
C LEU A 54 -1.93 1.11 -14.67
N VAL A 55 -1.94 0.42 -13.52
CA VAL A 55 -0.76 0.35 -12.64
C VAL A 55 0.44 -0.23 -13.40
N ASN A 56 0.25 -1.29 -14.18
CA ASN A 56 1.33 -1.94 -14.92
C ASN A 56 1.87 -1.09 -16.07
N SER A 57 1.00 -0.32 -16.74
CA SER A 57 1.41 0.51 -17.87
C SER A 57 1.99 1.85 -17.46
N VAL A 58 1.42 2.51 -16.44
CA VAL A 58 1.78 3.90 -16.10
C VAL A 58 2.99 3.97 -15.18
N THR A 59 3.16 3.03 -14.24
CA THR A 59 4.21 3.12 -13.22
C THR A 59 5.65 3.04 -13.75
N PRO A 60 5.98 2.36 -14.87
CA PRO A 60 7.30 2.46 -15.47
C PRO A 60 7.54 3.80 -16.21
N LEU A 61 6.47 4.38 -16.77
CA LEU A 61 6.54 5.57 -17.63
C LEU A 61 6.54 6.87 -16.83
N TRP A 62 5.70 6.96 -15.79
CA TRP A 62 5.42 8.22 -15.11
C TRP A 62 5.50 8.09 -13.58
N GLY A 63 6.44 8.83 -12.99
CA GLY A 63 6.64 8.90 -11.54
C GLY A 63 8.10 9.16 -11.12
N ASN A 64 8.33 9.13 -9.81
CA ASN A 64 9.65 9.36 -9.20
C ASN A 64 10.32 8.05 -8.78
N LYS A 65 11.65 8.03 -8.65
CA LYS A 65 12.41 6.85 -8.19
C LYS A 65 13.24 7.16 -6.93
N PRO A 66 12.60 7.37 -5.77
CA PRO A 66 13.29 7.78 -4.55
C PRO A 66 14.10 6.65 -3.88
N TYR A 67 13.75 5.37 -4.10
CA TYR A 67 14.39 4.24 -3.41
C TYR A 67 15.45 3.56 -4.25
N ASN A 68 15.13 3.27 -5.51
CA ASN A 68 16.03 2.61 -6.44
C ASN A 68 15.90 3.18 -7.86
N THR A 69 16.97 3.81 -8.34
CA THR A 69 17.03 4.40 -9.69
C THR A 69 17.30 3.37 -10.79
N THR A 70 17.86 2.20 -10.46
CA THR A 70 18.17 1.12 -11.42
C THR A 70 16.93 0.31 -11.81
N ILE A 71 15.87 0.33 -10.99
CA ILE A 71 14.60 -0.35 -11.30
C ILE A 71 13.75 0.59 -12.17
N GLU A 72 13.06 0.04 -13.16
CA GLU A 72 12.21 0.82 -14.08
C GLU A 72 10.97 1.42 -13.41
N ARG A 73 10.43 0.72 -12.42
CA ARG A 73 9.21 1.06 -11.70
C ARG A 73 9.37 2.32 -10.85
N ARG A 74 8.36 3.19 -10.90
CA ARG A 74 8.34 4.50 -10.27
C ARG A 74 7.21 4.61 -9.25
N GLU A 75 7.36 5.53 -8.31
CA GLU A 75 6.34 5.98 -7.38
C GLU A 75 5.39 6.95 -8.06
N ASN A 76 4.09 6.69 -7.97
CA ASN A 76 3.08 7.61 -8.48
C ASN A 76 1.88 7.73 -7.51
N LYS A 77 1.71 8.93 -6.95
CA LYS A 77 0.65 9.24 -5.98
C LYS A 77 -0.74 9.15 -6.58
N PHE A 78 -0.91 9.59 -7.84
CA PHE A 78 -2.19 9.53 -8.54
C PHE A 78 -2.64 8.08 -8.76
N ILE A 79 -1.70 7.22 -9.15
CA ILE A 79 -1.95 5.78 -9.29
C ILE A 79 -2.24 5.15 -7.93
N SER A 80 -1.59 5.59 -6.87
CA SER A 80 -1.85 5.08 -5.52
C SER A 80 -3.31 5.31 -5.09
N VAL A 81 -3.87 6.48 -5.37
CA VAL A 81 -5.30 6.77 -5.08
C VAL A 81 -6.22 5.91 -5.95
N ILE A 82 -5.99 5.88 -7.26
CA ILE A 82 -6.83 5.09 -8.19
C ILE A 82 -6.77 3.61 -7.86
N ALA A 83 -5.60 3.06 -7.54
CA ALA A 83 -5.39 1.65 -7.29
C ALA A 83 -5.41 1.28 -5.79
N LEU A 84 -5.93 2.16 -4.92
CA LEU A 84 -6.12 1.92 -3.48
C LEU A 84 -4.84 1.50 -2.71
N GLY A 85 -3.69 2.04 -3.10
CA GLY A 85 -2.39 1.79 -2.44
C GLY A 85 -1.31 1.20 -3.34
N GLU A 86 -1.65 0.68 -4.53
CA GLU A 86 -0.71 0.00 -5.43
C GLU A 86 0.20 0.95 -6.24
N GLY A 87 0.23 2.25 -5.92
CA GLY A 87 1.03 3.24 -6.66
C GLY A 87 2.51 3.28 -6.24
N SER A 88 2.86 2.63 -5.13
CA SER A 88 4.22 2.65 -4.56
C SER A 88 5.11 1.53 -5.08
N GLN A 89 5.24 1.46 -6.40
CA GLN A 89 5.92 0.37 -7.08
C GLN A 89 7.45 0.40 -6.87
N ASN A 90 8.08 1.56 -6.72
CA ASN A 90 9.53 1.63 -6.50
C ASN A 90 9.90 1.08 -5.11
N TYR A 91 9.12 1.42 -4.09
CA TYR A 91 9.26 0.89 -2.74
C TYR A 91 8.95 -0.61 -2.70
N HIS A 92 7.81 -1.02 -3.28
CA HIS A 92 7.36 -2.41 -3.28
C HIS A 92 8.40 -3.36 -3.92
N HIS A 93 8.97 -2.97 -5.06
CA HIS A 93 10.02 -3.76 -5.71
C HIS A 93 11.35 -3.76 -4.94
N MET A 94 11.61 -2.76 -4.11
CA MET A 94 12.82 -2.72 -3.28
C MET A 94 12.67 -3.51 -1.96
N PHE A 95 11.47 -3.53 -1.39
CA PHE A 95 11.13 -4.18 -0.12
C PHE A 95 9.92 -5.13 -0.27
N PRO A 96 10.06 -6.26 -0.99
CA PRO A 96 8.93 -7.17 -1.27
C PRO A 96 8.39 -7.89 -0.02
N ARG A 97 9.12 -7.83 1.10
CA ARG A 97 8.72 -8.43 2.37
C ARG A 97 7.94 -7.47 3.28
N ASP A 98 7.79 -6.21 2.88
CA ASP A 98 7.04 -5.22 3.65
C ASP A 98 5.55 -5.34 3.35
N TYR A 99 4.73 -5.51 4.39
CA TYR A 99 3.27 -5.60 4.25
C TYR A 99 2.62 -4.27 3.83
N LYS A 100 3.25 -3.13 4.14
CA LYS A 100 2.67 -1.79 3.91
C LYS A 100 2.79 -1.31 2.48
N THR A 101 3.60 -2.02 1.67
CA THR A 101 3.92 -1.69 0.26
C THR A 101 4.35 -0.24 -0.02
N SER A 102 4.60 0.55 1.02
CA SER A 102 4.88 1.99 0.99
C SER A 102 5.57 2.43 2.29
N GLU A 103 6.34 3.51 2.25
CA GLU A 103 7.02 4.06 3.43
C GLU A 103 6.03 4.88 4.30
N CYS A 104 6.01 4.59 5.61
CA CYS A 104 5.13 5.28 6.54
C CYS A 104 5.39 6.80 6.59
N GLY A 105 4.34 7.57 6.33
CA GLY A 105 4.30 9.03 6.50
C GLY A 105 4.00 9.82 5.22
N ILE A 106 4.30 9.25 4.03
CA ILE A 106 4.20 9.97 2.75
C ILE A 106 3.05 9.45 1.86
N TYR A 107 2.47 8.27 2.17
CA TYR A 107 1.48 7.57 1.34
C TYR A 107 0.15 7.30 2.04
N GLN A 108 -0.48 8.36 2.55
CA GLN A 108 -1.73 8.36 3.34
C GLN A 108 -2.96 7.68 2.68
N TRP A 109 -2.86 7.19 1.44
CA TRP A 109 -3.98 6.64 0.66
C TRP A 109 -3.87 5.13 0.40
N ASN A 110 -3.08 4.40 1.20
CA ASN A 110 -2.99 2.95 1.09
C ASN A 110 -4.13 2.27 1.88
N VAL A 111 -5.28 2.11 1.21
CA VAL A 111 -6.48 1.51 1.81
C VAL A 111 -6.25 0.03 2.14
N SER A 112 -5.43 -0.69 1.37
CA SER A 112 -5.13 -2.10 1.66
C SER A 112 -4.37 -2.26 2.99
N THR A 113 -3.42 -1.37 3.27
CA THR A 113 -2.71 -1.36 4.57
C THR A 113 -3.66 -1.09 5.74
N ALA A 114 -4.59 -0.13 5.59
CA ALA A 114 -5.57 0.17 6.63
C ALA A 114 -6.47 -1.04 6.95
N ILE A 115 -6.89 -1.80 5.93
CA ILE A 115 -7.67 -3.02 6.11
C ILE A 115 -6.85 -4.10 6.84
N ILE A 116 -5.57 -4.27 6.50
CA ILE A 116 -4.70 -5.24 7.17
C ILE A 116 -4.49 -4.86 8.64
N GLU A 117 -4.30 -3.58 8.94
CA GLU A 117 -4.15 -3.08 10.32
C GLU A 117 -5.45 -3.24 11.13
N LEU A 118 -6.61 -3.09 10.50
CA LEU A 118 -7.90 -3.41 11.12
C LEU A 118 -8.01 -4.90 11.46
N PHE A 119 -7.62 -5.80 10.55
CA PHE A 119 -7.61 -7.24 10.83
C PHE A 119 -6.58 -7.64 11.89
N ALA A 120 -5.44 -6.94 11.95
CA ALA A 120 -4.46 -7.14 13.01
C ALA A 120 -4.98 -6.67 14.37
N TRP A 121 -5.70 -5.55 14.41
CA TRP A 121 -6.38 -5.08 15.62
C TRP A 121 -7.44 -6.07 16.12
N MET A 122 -8.20 -6.70 15.21
CA MET A 122 -9.15 -7.77 15.57
C MET A 122 -8.47 -9.12 15.91
N GLY A 123 -7.14 -9.22 15.78
CA GLY A 123 -6.37 -10.43 16.10
C GLY A 123 -6.41 -11.52 15.02
N TRP A 124 -6.92 -11.22 13.82
CA TRP A 124 -6.99 -12.19 12.71
C TRP A 124 -5.68 -12.30 11.95
N VAL A 125 -4.88 -11.23 11.94
CA VAL A 125 -3.57 -11.17 11.28
C VAL A 125 -2.49 -10.90 12.32
N TYR A 126 -1.40 -11.66 12.25
CA TYR A 126 -0.26 -11.54 13.16
C TYR A 126 1.06 -11.56 12.36
N ASN A 127 2.16 -11.19 13.03
CA ASN A 127 3.51 -11.20 12.45
C ASN A 127 3.68 -10.31 11.20
N LEU A 128 3.12 -9.10 11.24
CA LEU A 128 3.29 -8.09 10.21
C LEU A 128 4.76 -7.65 10.12
N LYS A 129 5.35 -7.77 8.93
CA LYS A 129 6.77 -7.40 8.69
C LYS A 129 6.85 -6.07 7.97
N SER A 130 7.51 -5.10 8.58
CA SER A 130 7.76 -3.79 7.96
C SER A 130 9.25 -3.48 7.98
N ALA A 131 9.76 -2.80 6.94
CA ALA A 131 11.16 -2.41 6.88
C ALA A 131 11.43 -1.28 7.88
N SER A 132 12.51 -1.42 8.67
CA SER A 132 12.92 -0.34 9.57
C SER A 132 13.51 0.82 8.78
N LYS A 133 13.31 2.06 9.25
CA LYS A 133 13.83 3.27 8.63
C LYS A 133 15.34 3.17 8.36
N HIS A 134 16.10 2.62 9.30
CA HIS A 134 17.54 2.39 9.14
C HIS A 134 17.88 1.49 7.94
N ILE A 135 17.14 0.39 7.75
CA ILE A 135 17.33 -0.52 6.60
C ILE A 135 16.98 0.19 5.30
N ILE A 136 15.90 0.98 5.30
CA ILE A 136 15.46 1.77 4.14
C ILE A 136 16.57 2.74 3.74
N THR A 137 16.97 3.64 4.64
CA THR A 137 18.02 4.65 4.38
C THR A 137 19.33 4.03 3.93
N LYS A 138 19.79 2.95 4.59
CA LYS A 138 21.02 2.25 4.21
C LYS A 138 20.96 1.73 2.78
N ARG A 139 19.81 1.19 2.37
CA ARG A 139 19.64 0.59 1.04
C ARG A 139 19.45 1.66 -0.03
N VAL A 140 18.74 2.75 0.26
CA VAL A 140 18.66 3.93 -0.63
C VAL A 140 20.05 4.50 -0.88
N ARG A 141 20.86 4.71 0.17
CA ARG A 141 22.25 5.19 0.05
C ARG A 141 23.12 4.27 -0.81
N LYS A 142 22.99 2.95 -0.64
CA LYS A 142 23.75 1.98 -1.45
C LYS A 142 23.38 2.08 -2.93
N THR A 143 22.09 2.18 -3.23
CA THR A 143 21.59 2.26 -4.60
C THR A 143 21.90 3.60 -5.25
N ALA A 144 21.82 4.70 -4.49
CA ALA A 144 22.20 6.04 -4.94
C ALA A 144 23.70 6.13 -5.30
N LYS A 145 24.56 5.39 -4.59
CA LYS A 145 26.00 5.28 -4.94
C LYS A 145 26.26 4.40 -6.17
N ALA A 146 25.38 3.44 -6.47
CA ALA A 146 25.52 2.50 -7.57
C ALA A 146 24.90 3.01 -8.89
N GLY A 147 23.85 3.83 -8.81
CA GLY A 147 23.31 4.57 -9.95
C GLY A 147 24.13 5.84 -10.18
N LYS A 148 24.49 6.14 -11.43
CA LYS A 148 24.85 7.51 -11.80
C LYS A 148 23.68 8.40 -11.37
N PHE A 149 23.94 9.26 -10.39
CA PHE A 149 23.00 10.29 -9.98
C PHE A 149 22.79 11.24 -11.17
N GLU A 150 21.75 11.00 -11.97
CA GLU A 150 21.28 12.02 -12.91
C GLU A 150 20.68 13.15 -12.10
N SER A 151 21.51 14.16 -11.88
CA SER A 151 21.13 15.46 -11.35
C SER A 151 20.07 16.06 -12.27
N GLY A 152 18.81 16.10 -11.83
CA GLY A 152 17.78 16.82 -12.58
C GLY A 152 16.37 16.31 -12.37
N LEU A 153 15.88 16.24 -11.12
CA LEU A 153 14.44 16.23 -10.88
C LEU A 153 14.13 16.85 -9.50
N TRP A 154 13.88 18.16 -9.56
CA TRP A 154 13.23 19.05 -8.59
C TRP A 154 13.35 18.68 -7.09
N GLY A 155 14.26 19.35 -6.38
CA GLY A 155 13.92 19.76 -5.02
C GLY A 155 14.99 19.81 -3.93
N TRP A 156 16.21 19.28 -4.08
CA TRP A 156 17.25 19.44 -3.05
C TRP A 156 18.64 19.43 -3.69
N ASN A 157 19.32 20.57 -3.60
CA ASN A 157 20.68 20.78 -4.04
C ASN A 157 21.49 21.04 -2.77
N ASP A 158 21.64 20.00 -1.96
CA ASP A 158 22.11 20.16 -0.59
C ASP A 158 23.14 19.06 -0.33
N PHE A 159 24.38 19.54 -0.23
CA PHE A 159 25.56 18.97 0.41
C PHE A 159 25.35 17.62 1.08
N SER A 160 26.23 16.68 0.74
CA SER A 160 26.46 15.43 1.48
C SER A 160 26.28 15.65 2.98
N ILE A 161 25.15 15.19 3.51
CA ILE A 161 24.81 15.31 4.94
C ILE A 161 25.94 14.63 5.72
N PRO A 162 26.75 15.37 6.49
CA PRO A 162 27.82 14.79 7.27
C PRO A 162 27.21 13.81 8.29
N GLU A 163 27.86 12.68 8.53
CA GLU A 163 27.36 11.59 9.39
C GLU A 163 26.99 12.05 10.82
N GLU A 164 27.49 13.20 11.24
CA GLU A 164 27.31 13.77 12.58
C GLU A 164 25.90 14.30 12.86
N SER A 165 25.17 14.82 11.86
CA SER A 165 23.81 15.37 12.06
C SER A 165 22.72 14.31 12.22
N ILE A 166 23.05 13.04 11.93
CA ILE A 166 22.15 11.89 12.05
C ILE A 166 21.99 11.50 13.53
N SER A 167 23.05 11.65 14.34
CA SER A 167 23.01 11.36 15.78
C SER A 167 22.05 12.30 16.54
N SER A 168 21.89 13.53 16.05
CA SER A 168 21.03 14.55 16.65
C SER A 168 19.55 14.31 16.30
N GLN A 169 19.25 13.77 15.11
CA GLN A 169 17.88 13.42 14.70
C GLN A 169 17.37 12.09 15.29
N GLU A 170 18.26 11.11 15.55
CA GLU A 170 17.90 9.87 16.27
C GLU A 170 17.39 10.16 17.70
N ASN A 171 17.88 11.22 18.34
CA ASN A 171 17.44 11.63 19.68
C ASN A 171 16.12 12.42 19.71
N LEU A 172 15.72 13.07 18.61
CA LEU A 172 14.48 13.86 18.56
C LEU A 172 13.26 13.07 18.06
N HIS A 173 13.45 12.00 17.27
CA HIS A 173 12.33 11.21 16.73
C HIS A 173 12.06 9.88 17.44
N SER A 174 12.79 9.59 18.51
CA SER A 174 12.51 8.46 19.41
C SER A 174 11.34 8.72 20.37
N CYS A 175 10.66 9.89 20.33
CA CYS A 175 9.82 10.36 21.44
C CYS A 175 8.30 10.61 21.17
N GLU A 176 7.71 10.24 20.02
CA GLU A 176 6.24 10.48 19.86
C GLU A 176 5.37 9.25 19.61
N ILE A 177 5.88 8.16 19.03
CA ILE A 177 5.04 6.97 18.77
C ILE A 177 5.10 5.95 19.93
N GLY A 178 6.22 5.91 20.68
CA GLY A 178 6.35 5.06 21.86
C GLY A 178 5.50 5.51 23.06
N GLN A 179 5.33 6.84 23.25
CA GLN A 179 4.54 7.39 24.36
C GLN A 179 3.02 7.27 24.13
N LEU A 180 2.55 7.32 22.88
CA LEU A 180 1.13 7.23 22.55
C LEU A 180 0.57 5.81 22.74
N GLN A 181 1.34 4.76 22.40
CA GLN A 181 0.91 3.37 22.62
C GLN A 181 0.93 2.97 24.10
N SER A 182 1.87 3.48 24.92
CA SER A 182 1.87 3.21 26.37
C SER A 182 0.74 3.95 27.10
N ASN A 183 0.43 5.18 26.70
CA ASN A 183 -0.62 5.98 27.33
C ASN A 183 -2.02 5.49 26.98
N LEU A 184 -2.29 5.06 25.74
CA LEU A 184 -3.58 4.46 25.38
C LEU A 184 -3.84 3.14 26.11
N HIS A 185 -2.82 2.29 26.30
CA HIS A 185 -2.97 1.04 27.05
C HIS A 185 -3.21 1.28 28.55
N GLN A 186 -2.58 2.30 29.15
CA GLN A 186 -2.80 2.67 30.56
C GLN A 186 -4.16 3.37 30.78
N THR A 187 -4.62 4.16 29.82
CA THR A 187 -5.92 4.84 29.88
C THR A 187 -7.09 3.87 29.68
N TRP A 188 -6.88 2.79 28.91
CA TRP A 188 -7.87 1.72 28.74
C TRP A 188 -8.02 0.86 30.00
N LEU A 189 -6.92 0.52 30.68
CA LEU A 189 -6.95 -0.24 31.94
C LEU A 189 -7.62 0.53 33.10
N SER A 190 -7.53 1.86 33.14
CA SER A 190 -8.19 2.67 34.17
C SER A 190 -9.69 2.87 33.95
N CYS A 191 -10.18 2.75 32.71
CA CYS A 191 -11.60 2.82 32.37
C CYS A 191 -12.34 1.48 32.47
N VAL A 192 -11.64 0.35 32.39
CA VAL A 192 -12.24 -1.00 32.50
C VAL A 192 -12.27 -1.53 33.94
N ALA A 193 -11.53 -0.90 34.86
CA ALA A 193 -11.43 -1.30 36.27
C ALA A 193 -12.32 -0.48 37.25
N LYS A 194 -13.31 0.27 36.74
CA LYS A 194 -14.39 0.91 37.51
C LYS A 194 -15.73 0.38 37.04
#